data_AF-A0A379TBN7-F1
#
_entry.id   AF-A0A379TBN7-F1
#
_cell.length_a   1.000
_cell.length_b   1.000
_cell.length_c   1.000
_cell.angle_alpha   90.00
_cell.angle_beta   90.00
_cell.angle_gamma   90.00
#
_symmetry.space_group_name_H-M   'P 1'
#
loop_
_entity.id
_entity.type
_entity.pdbx_description
1 polymer ?
#
loop_
_entity_poly.entity_id
_entity_poly.type
_entity_poly.pdbx_seq_one_letter_code
_entity_poly.pdbx_strand_id
1 'polypeptide(L)'
;MKLLFYIIFLASFTLSHRYRWLMSSVIIILLVCGIQKWQVGSVTFNAYNNNSFKDGSFWHAPLTFLASPLFIDFVYGICIYKIHSIIKNINVTERLISWIKAFSLFIFALAILEIFSTQVYGHGPLLWGLWCAILLLSGLLYETFATIPKSKILHFLGDISYSLYLTHAIIIDMFYKYNAEFSIFGKPHGISHVAYILILSLFLAYIVYRLIELPFIKIGKLINSFFTR
;
A
#
# COMPACT_ATOMS: atom_id res chain seq x y z
N MET A 1 10.39 -0.39 3.77
CA MET A 1 9.86 -0.87 2.47
C MET A 1 9.80 0.22 1.40
N LYS A 2 9.05 1.34 1.62
CA LYS A 2 8.91 2.43 0.62
C LYS A 2 10.25 2.99 0.09
N LEU A 3 11.22 3.25 0.98
CA LEU A 3 12.56 3.73 0.60
C LEU A 3 13.34 2.73 -0.27
N LEU A 4 13.30 1.44 0.06
CA LEU A 4 13.95 0.38 -0.73
C LEU A 4 13.34 0.28 -2.14
N PHE A 5 12.01 0.39 -2.25
CA PHE A 5 11.35 0.46 -3.55
C PHE A 5 11.88 1.63 -4.39
N TYR A 6 12.03 2.83 -3.82
CA TYR A 6 12.60 3.97 -4.55
C TYR A 6 14.06 3.74 -4.98
N ILE A 7 14.88 3.07 -4.17
CA ILE A 7 16.25 2.71 -4.54
C ILE A 7 16.26 1.73 -5.73
N ILE A 8 15.41 0.69 -5.70
CA ILE A 8 15.27 -0.27 -6.81
C ILE A 8 14.80 0.45 -8.08
N PHE A 9 13.84 1.37 -7.93
CA PHE A 9 13.33 2.15 -9.05
C PHE A 9 14.42 3.06 -9.62
N LEU A 10 15.23 3.72 -8.78
CA LEU A 10 16.39 4.51 -9.18
C LEU A 10 17.42 3.68 -9.96
N ALA A 11 17.75 2.47 -9.46
CA ALA A 11 18.63 1.54 -10.17
C ALA A 11 18.04 1.09 -11.52
N SER A 12 16.73 1.01 -11.63
CA SER A 12 16.06 0.70 -12.90
C SER A 12 16.20 1.85 -13.91
N PHE A 13 16.23 3.11 -13.45
CA PHE A 13 16.40 4.27 -14.31
C PHE A 13 17.78 4.35 -14.96
N THR A 14 18.83 3.87 -14.28
CA THR A 14 20.21 3.91 -14.81
C THR A 14 20.42 2.88 -15.93
N LEU A 15 19.65 1.79 -15.95
CA LEU A 15 19.78 0.72 -16.95
C LEU A 15 19.04 1.02 -18.25
N SER A 16 17.79 1.50 -18.19
CA SER A 16 17.02 1.79 -19.40
C SER A 16 15.95 2.84 -19.18
N HIS A 17 15.97 3.89 -20.00
CA HIS A 17 14.96 4.93 -19.94
C HIS A 17 13.66 4.61 -20.69
N ARG A 18 13.67 3.70 -21.67
CA ARG A 18 12.49 3.36 -22.48
C ARG A 18 11.62 2.28 -21.85
N TYR A 19 12.23 1.31 -21.17
CA TYR A 19 11.54 0.14 -20.59
C TYR A 19 11.53 0.15 -19.05
N ARG A 20 11.58 1.34 -18.45
CA ARG A 20 11.68 1.55 -16.98
C ARG A 20 10.72 0.66 -16.18
N TRP A 21 9.45 0.61 -16.61
CA TRP A 21 8.40 -0.15 -15.94
C TRP A 21 8.64 -1.68 -15.98
N LEU A 22 9.14 -2.21 -17.10
CA LEU A 22 9.49 -3.63 -17.22
C LEU A 22 10.73 -3.95 -16.38
N MET A 23 11.75 -3.10 -16.46
CA MET A 23 13.00 -3.30 -15.72
C MET A 23 12.75 -3.30 -14.21
N SER A 24 11.96 -2.34 -13.69
CA SER A 24 11.62 -2.31 -12.27
C SER A 24 10.85 -3.57 -11.84
N SER A 25 9.88 -4.00 -12.64
CA SER A 25 9.10 -5.21 -12.31
C SER A 25 9.96 -6.47 -12.33
N VAL A 26 10.83 -6.62 -13.34
CA VAL A 26 11.74 -7.77 -13.44
C VAL A 26 12.73 -7.78 -12.28
N ILE A 27 13.35 -6.65 -11.94
CA ILE A 27 14.28 -6.56 -10.81
C ILE A 27 13.59 -6.92 -9.50
N ILE A 28 12.38 -6.40 -9.26
CA ILE A 28 11.62 -6.72 -8.05
C ILE A 28 11.32 -8.23 -7.97
N ILE A 29 10.82 -8.82 -9.06
CA ILE A 29 10.51 -10.26 -9.10
C ILE A 29 11.78 -11.10 -8.91
N LEU A 30 12.89 -10.73 -9.55
CA LEU A 30 14.17 -11.42 -9.40
C LEU A 30 14.71 -11.33 -7.97
N LEU A 31 14.59 -10.18 -7.30
CA LEU A 31 15.00 -10.03 -5.91
C LEU A 31 14.14 -10.90 -5.00
N VAL A 32 12.80 -10.82 -5.12
CA VAL A 32 11.89 -11.58 -4.27
C VAL A 32 12.07 -13.09 -4.49
N CYS A 33 11.93 -13.57 -5.73
CA CYS A 33 12.01 -15.00 -6.03
C CYS A 33 13.43 -15.55 -5.91
N GLY A 34 14.44 -14.77 -6.29
CA GLY A 34 15.85 -15.18 -6.25
C GLY A 34 16.36 -15.35 -4.82
N ILE A 35 16.06 -14.38 -3.95
CA ILE A 35 16.46 -14.46 -2.53
C ILE A 35 15.70 -15.59 -1.83
N GLN A 36 14.39 -15.75 -2.07
CA GLN A 36 13.61 -16.86 -1.51
C GLN A 36 14.15 -18.22 -1.96
N LYS A 37 14.40 -18.41 -3.27
CA LYS A 37 14.92 -19.67 -3.81
C LYS A 37 16.32 -19.99 -3.28
N TRP A 38 17.19 -18.98 -3.14
CA TRP A 38 18.53 -19.17 -2.59
C TRP A 38 18.51 -19.61 -1.12
N GLN A 39 17.55 -19.11 -0.33
CA GLN A 39 17.54 -19.29 1.12
C GLN A 39 16.68 -20.45 1.60
N VAL A 40 15.47 -20.58 1.05
CA VAL A 40 14.45 -21.54 1.50
C VAL A 40 14.30 -22.69 0.51
N GLY A 41 14.82 -22.56 -0.72
CA GLY A 41 14.71 -23.56 -1.78
C GLY A 41 13.33 -23.61 -2.45
N SER A 42 12.32 -22.99 -1.85
CA SER A 42 10.97 -22.83 -2.40
C SER A 42 10.59 -21.35 -2.50
N VAL A 43 9.70 -21.03 -3.45
CA VAL A 43 9.14 -19.68 -3.62
C VAL A 43 7.71 -19.72 -3.12
N THR A 44 7.38 -18.81 -2.21
CA THR A 44 6.04 -18.68 -1.64
C THR A 44 5.54 -17.26 -1.79
N PHE A 45 4.26 -17.11 -2.09
CA PHE A 45 3.60 -15.82 -2.19
C PHE A 45 2.74 -15.48 -0.96
N ASN A 46 2.90 -16.23 0.13
CA ASN A 46 2.26 -15.94 1.40
C ASN A 46 3.16 -15.00 2.23
N ALA A 47 2.63 -13.88 2.72
CA ALA A 47 3.43 -12.92 3.49
C ALA A 47 3.81 -13.45 4.88
N TYR A 48 3.11 -14.46 5.40
CA TYR A 48 3.42 -15.10 6.69
C TYR A 48 4.47 -16.21 6.58
N ASN A 49 5.22 -16.29 5.47
CA ASN A 49 6.26 -17.29 5.38
C ASN A 49 7.37 -16.98 6.41
N ASN A 50 7.57 -17.92 7.33
CA ASN A 50 8.71 -17.94 8.25
C ASN A 50 9.97 -18.31 7.46
N ASN A 51 10.44 -17.39 6.61
CA ASN A 51 11.79 -17.45 6.10
C ASN A 51 12.72 -17.29 7.31
N SER A 52 13.01 -18.39 8.00
CA SER A 52 13.90 -18.46 9.14
C SER A 52 15.33 -18.38 8.62
N PHE A 53 15.79 -17.15 8.40
CA PHE A 53 17.21 -16.89 8.38
C PHE A 53 17.81 -17.41 9.70
N LYS A 54 19.05 -17.92 9.66
CA LYS A 54 19.79 -18.16 10.90
C LYS A 54 19.93 -16.81 11.62
N ASP A 55 19.31 -16.71 12.78
CA ASP A 55 19.39 -15.54 13.66
C ASP A 55 20.87 -15.19 13.91
N GLY A 56 21.23 -13.90 13.77
CA GLY A 56 22.53 -13.37 14.23
C GLY A 56 23.40 -12.64 13.20
N SER A 57 23.01 -12.52 11.92
CA SER A 57 23.77 -11.72 10.94
C SER A 57 23.18 -10.32 10.73
N PHE A 58 24.03 -9.29 10.60
CA PHE A 58 23.61 -7.92 10.27
C PHE A 58 22.77 -7.84 8.97
N TRP A 59 23.06 -8.72 8.02
CA TRP A 59 22.38 -8.79 6.73
C TRP A 59 21.01 -9.48 6.78
N HIS A 60 20.65 -10.09 7.91
CA HIS A 60 19.37 -10.77 8.09
C HIS A 60 18.21 -9.84 7.76
N ALA A 61 18.05 -8.75 8.51
CA ALA A 61 16.92 -7.83 8.36
C ALA A 61 16.73 -7.32 6.91
N PRO A 62 17.73 -6.72 6.25
CA PRO A 62 17.55 -6.21 4.89
C PRO A 62 17.23 -7.31 3.86
N LEU A 63 17.84 -8.50 3.99
CA LEU A 63 17.55 -9.63 3.09
C LEU A 63 16.14 -10.19 3.31
N THR A 64 15.69 -10.33 4.56
CA THR A 64 14.31 -10.73 4.88
C THR A 64 13.30 -9.77 4.29
N PHE A 65 13.56 -8.46 4.39
CA PHE A 65 12.70 -7.46 3.79
C PHE A 65 12.65 -7.59 2.26
N LEU A 66 13.80 -7.68 1.58
CA LEU A 66 13.87 -7.79 0.11
C LEU A 66 13.25 -9.10 -0.42
N ALA A 67 13.28 -10.16 0.37
CA ALA A 67 12.63 -11.43 0.06
C ALA A 67 11.10 -11.39 0.27
N SER A 68 10.54 -10.32 0.86
CA SER A 68 9.13 -10.26 1.21
C SER A 68 8.24 -10.26 -0.04
N PRO A 69 7.25 -11.18 -0.13
CA PRO A 69 6.28 -11.22 -1.23
C PRO A 69 5.50 -9.91 -1.40
N LEU A 70 5.40 -9.07 -0.36
CA LEU A 70 4.73 -7.77 -0.43
C LEU A 70 5.36 -6.83 -1.47
N PHE A 71 6.63 -7.04 -1.85
CA PHE A 71 7.24 -6.25 -2.92
C PHE A 71 6.54 -6.45 -4.28
N ILE A 72 5.85 -7.58 -4.48
CA ILE A 72 5.05 -7.86 -5.68
C ILE A 72 3.84 -6.91 -5.78
N ASP A 73 3.33 -6.38 -4.67
CA ASP A 73 2.24 -5.40 -4.71
C ASP A 73 2.66 -4.11 -5.43
N PHE A 74 3.95 -3.74 -5.38
CA PHE A 74 4.47 -2.63 -6.19
C PHE A 74 4.46 -2.96 -7.70
N VAL A 75 4.68 -4.23 -8.07
CA VAL A 75 4.55 -4.68 -9.45
C VAL A 75 3.12 -4.54 -9.94
N TYR A 76 2.12 -4.87 -9.10
CA TYR A 76 0.72 -4.59 -9.42
C TYR A 76 0.49 -3.10 -9.68
N GLY A 77 1.01 -2.22 -8.83
CA GLY A 77 0.92 -0.76 -9.05
C GLY A 77 1.53 -0.31 -10.38
N ILE A 78 2.70 -0.84 -10.76
CA ILE A 78 3.36 -0.54 -12.04
C ILE A 78 2.50 -1.01 -13.23
N CYS A 79 1.96 -2.22 -13.15
CA CYS A 79 1.08 -2.79 -14.17
C CYS A 79 -0.21 -1.98 -14.32
N ILE A 80 -0.85 -1.61 -13.21
CA ILE A 80 -2.07 -0.79 -13.19
C ILE A 80 -1.82 0.57 -13.85
N TYR A 81 -0.71 1.23 -13.52
CA TYR A 81 -0.33 2.49 -14.16
C TYR A 81 -0.21 2.33 -15.68
N LYS A 82 0.44 1.27 -16.15
CA LYS A 82 0.62 1.02 -17.59
C LYS A 82 -0.71 0.75 -18.29
N ILE A 83 -1.59 -0.05 -17.69
CA ILE A 83 -2.94 -0.32 -18.19
C ILE A 83 -3.74 0.98 -18.28
N HIS A 84 -3.79 1.77 -17.20
CA HIS A 84 -4.49 3.04 -17.15
C HIS A 84 -3.98 4.03 -18.21
N SER A 85 -2.65 4.14 -18.39
CA SER A 85 -2.05 5.00 -19.41
C SER A 85 -2.43 4.59 -20.84
N ILE A 86 -2.66 3.31 -21.11
CA ILE A 86 -3.11 2.85 -22.43
C ILE A 86 -4.58 3.22 -22.61
N ILE A 87 -5.43 2.90 -21.62
CA ILE A 87 -6.88 3.10 -21.68
C ILE A 87 -7.25 4.58 -21.87
N LYS A 88 -6.52 5.48 -21.21
CA LYS A 88 -6.73 6.94 -21.35
C LYS A 88 -6.59 7.45 -22.79
N ASN A 89 -5.85 6.74 -23.66
CA ASN A 89 -5.61 7.14 -25.05
C ASN A 89 -6.57 6.47 -26.04
N ILE A 90 -7.51 5.64 -25.58
CA ILE A 90 -8.46 4.93 -26.44
C ILE A 90 -9.70 5.79 -26.61
N ASN A 91 -10.11 6.02 -27.86
CA ASN A 91 -11.41 6.63 -28.16
C ASN A 91 -12.50 5.56 -28.06
N VAL A 92 -13.43 5.74 -27.12
CA VAL A 92 -14.49 4.78 -26.79
C VAL A 92 -15.85 5.44 -27.04
N THR A 93 -16.84 4.66 -27.50
CA THR A 93 -18.21 5.15 -27.69
C THR A 93 -18.92 5.39 -26.35
N GLU A 94 -19.82 6.36 -26.29
CA GLU A 94 -20.59 6.71 -25.07
C GLU A 94 -21.33 5.51 -24.46
N ARG A 95 -21.87 4.62 -25.31
CA ARG A 95 -22.55 3.41 -24.84
C ARG A 95 -21.60 2.47 -24.12
N LEU A 96 -20.40 2.26 -24.67
CA LEU A 96 -19.39 1.40 -24.07
C LEU A 96 -18.81 2.03 -22.80
N ILE A 97 -18.63 3.36 -22.77
CA ILE A 97 -18.26 4.10 -21.54
C ILE A 97 -19.26 3.85 -20.41
N SER A 98 -20.56 3.87 -20.70
CA SER A 98 -21.60 3.58 -19.68
C SER A 98 -21.45 2.18 -19.09
N TRP A 99 -21.25 1.16 -19.94
CA TRP A 99 -21.00 -0.21 -19.50
C TRP A 99 -19.72 -0.35 -18.70
N ILE A 100 -18.63 0.28 -19.13
CA ILE A 100 -17.35 0.28 -18.41
C ILE A 100 -17.55 0.85 -17.01
N LYS A 101 -18.24 1.99 -16.86
CA LYS A 101 -18.53 2.61 -15.55
C LYS A 101 -19.31 1.66 -14.64
N ALA A 102 -20.40 1.07 -15.15
CA ALA A 102 -21.24 0.16 -14.37
C ALA A 102 -20.46 -1.10 -13.94
N PHE A 103 -19.70 -1.69 -14.86
CA PHE A 103 -18.88 -2.87 -14.60
C PHE A 103 -17.74 -2.56 -13.62
N SER A 104 -17.11 -1.39 -13.75
CA SER A 104 -16.06 -0.95 -12.84
C SER A 104 -16.59 -0.76 -11.41
N LEU A 105 -17.76 -0.15 -11.25
CA LEU A 105 -18.40 0.02 -9.95
C LEU A 105 -18.79 -1.33 -9.33
N PHE A 106 -19.29 -2.26 -10.15
CA PHE A 106 -19.61 -3.62 -9.71
C PHE A 106 -18.38 -4.37 -9.20
N ILE A 107 -17.28 -4.36 -9.96
CA ILE A 107 -16.01 -4.97 -9.54
C ILE A 107 -15.47 -4.29 -8.28
N PHE A 108 -15.55 -2.96 -8.20
CA PHE A 108 -15.10 -2.22 -7.03
C PHE A 108 -15.85 -2.65 -5.76
N ALA A 109 -17.18 -2.79 -5.85
CA ALA A 109 -18.01 -3.27 -4.75
C ALA A 109 -17.68 -4.73 -4.38
N LEU A 110 -17.50 -5.61 -5.37
CA LEU A 110 -17.09 -7.00 -5.12
C LEU A 110 -15.73 -7.08 -4.42
N ALA A 111 -14.75 -6.29 -4.86
CA ALA A 111 -13.43 -6.26 -4.24
C ALA A 111 -13.49 -5.78 -2.78
N ILE A 112 -14.34 -4.79 -2.48
CA ILE A 112 -14.61 -4.37 -1.10
C ILE A 112 -15.18 -5.53 -0.29
N LEU A 113 -16.23 -6.20 -0.80
CA LEU A 113 -16.87 -7.31 -0.09
C LEU A 113 -15.87 -8.43 0.21
N GLU A 114 -14.98 -8.76 -0.71
CA GLU A 114 -13.96 -9.79 -0.51
C GLU A 114 -12.89 -9.38 0.49
N ILE A 115 -12.47 -8.11 0.52
CA ILE A 115 -11.54 -7.61 1.54
C ILE A 115 -12.16 -7.69 2.94
N PHE A 116 -13.46 -7.44 3.06
CA PHE A 116 -14.19 -7.57 4.33
C PHE A 116 -14.61 -9.01 4.64
N SER A 117 -14.53 -9.93 3.67
CA SER A 117 -14.86 -11.33 3.88
C SER A 117 -13.77 -12.00 4.71
N THR A 118 -14.15 -12.91 5.60
CA THR A 118 -13.19 -13.72 6.36
C THR A 118 -12.54 -14.81 5.51
N GLN A 119 -12.98 -14.99 4.26
CA GLN A 119 -12.47 -16.02 3.36
C GLN A 119 -11.10 -15.65 2.80
N VAL A 120 -10.89 -14.36 2.53
CA VAL A 120 -9.60 -13.84 2.05
C VAL A 120 -8.97 -13.04 3.17
N TYR A 121 -8.53 -13.74 4.22
CA TYR A 121 -7.85 -13.11 5.35
C TYR A 121 -6.34 -13.29 5.25
N GLY A 122 -5.60 -12.17 5.25
CA GLY A 122 -4.16 -12.19 5.42
C GLY A 122 -3.38 -11.33 4.42
N HIS A 123 -2.14 -11.05 4.80
CA HIS A 123 -1.21 -10.31 3.96
C HIS A 123 -0.61 -11.18 2.86
N GLY A 124 -0.33 -10.56 1.72
CA GLY A 124 0.38 -11.18 0.60
C GLY A 124 -0.23 -10.84 -0.76
N PRO A 125 0.55 -10.95 -1.84
CA PRO A 125 0.15 -10.57 -3.17
C PRO A 125 -1.06 -11.36 -3.70
N LEU A 126 -1.23 -12.63 -3.32
CA LEU A 126 -2.38 -13.42 -3.77
C LEU A 126 -3.65 -13.22 -2.94
N LEU A 127 -3.52 -12.70 -1.72
CA LEU A 127 -4.64 -12.45 -0.80
C LEU A 127 -5.07 -10.99 -0.93
N TRP A 128 -4.89 -10.18 0.11
CA TRP A 128 -5.26 -8.76 0.09
C TRP A 128 -4.55 -7.97 -1.01
N GLY A 129 -3.34 -8.33 -1.41
CA GLY A 129 -2.61 -7.63 -2.48
C GLY A 129 -3.38 -7.62 -3.81
N LEU A 130 -3.88 -8.78 -4.23
CA LEU A 130 -4.64 -8.94 -5.48
C LEU A 130 -5.96 -8.17 -5.43
N TRP A 131 -6.72 -8.31 -4.34
CA TRP A 131 -8.00 -7.62 -4.20
C TRP A 131 -7.83 -6.11 -4.10
N CYS A 132 -6.80 -5.62 -3.41
CA CYS A 132 -6.43 -4.21 -3.42
C CYS A 132 -6.04 -3.72 -4.81
N ALA A 133 -5.33 -4.53 -5.60
CA ALA A 133 -4.99 -4.21 -6.98
C ALA A 133 -6.23 -4.12 -7.88
N ILE A 134 -7.18 -5.05 -7.74
CA ILE A 134 -8.47 -5.04 -8.45
C ILE A 134 -9.31 -3.82 -8.05
N LEU A 135 -9.37 -3.51 -6.75
CA LEU A 135 -10.06 -2.34 -6.21
C LEU A 135 -9.46 -1.04 -6.77
N LEU A 136 -8.13 -0.91 -6.79
CA LEU A 136 -7.46 0.27 -7.32
C LEU A 136 -7.70 0.42 -8.83
N LEU A 137 -7.56 -0.68 -9.60
CA LEU A 137 -7.76 -0.66 -11.05
C LEU A 137 -9.20 -0.28 -11.41
N SER A 138 -10.19 -0.87 -10.73
CA SER A 138 -11.61 -0.52 -10.96
C SER A 138 -11.94 0.92 -10.54
N GLY A 139 -11.34 1.43 -9.46
CA GLY A 139 -11.46 2.84 -9.10
C GLY A 139 -10.92 3.78 -10.19
N LEU A 140 -9.71 3.50 -10.69
CA LEU A 140 -9.06 4.30 -11.74
C LEU A 140 -9.81 4.24 -13.08
N LEU A 141 -10.32 3.07 -13.47
CA LEU A 141 -11.14 2.92 -14.66
C LEU A 141 -12.41 3.76 -14.57
N TYR A 142 -13.07 3.77 -13.41
CA TYR A 142 -14.23 4.62 -13.19
C TYR A 142 -13.87 6.11 -13.29
N GLU A 143 -12.80 6.54 -12.61
CA GLU A 143 -12.32 7.93 -12.64
C GLU A 143 -11.92 8.40 -14.05
N THR A 144 -11.40 7.51 -14.90
CA THR A 144 -11.01 7.84 -16.27
C THR A 144 -12.19 8.35 -17.10
N PHE A 145 -13.39 7.80 -16.85
CA PHE A 145 -14.59 8.07 -17.66
C PHE A 145 -15.71 8.78 -16.90
N ALA A 146 -15.55 8.99 -15.59
CA ALA A 146 -16.55 9.63 -14.74
C ALA A 146 -15.91 10.73 -13.88
N THR A 147 -16.68 11.77 -13.57
CA THR A 147 -16.26 12.81 -12.65
C THR A 147 -16.56 12.39 -11.21
N ILE A 148 -15.53 12.30 -10.38
CA ILE A 148 -15.69 12.04 -8.95
C ILE A 148 -15.93 13.36 -8.22
N PRO A 149 -17.01 13.49 -7.42
CA PRO A 149 -17.26 14.71 -6.65
C PRO A 149 -16.17 14.93 -5.59
N LYS A 150 -15.70 16.17 -5.48
CA LYS A 150 -14.68 16.54 -4.49
C LYS A 150 -15.32 16.68 -3.12
N SER A 151 -14.92 15.83 -2.17
CA SER A 151 -15.33 15.92 -0.77
C SER A 151 -14.17 16.40 0.10
N LYS A 152 -14.38 17.49 0.85
CA LYS A 152 -13.37 18.04 1.78
C LYS A 152 -12.96 17.03 2.85
N ILE A 153 -13.91 16.22 3.32
CA ILE A 153 -13.67 15.22 4.38
C ILE A 153 -12.80 14.09 3.86
N LEU A 154 -13.11 13.54 2.68
CA LEU A 154 -12.31 12.46 2.08
C LEU A 154 -10.91 12.94 1.72
N HIS A 155 -10.78 14.17 1.22
CA HIS A 155 -9.47 14.77 0.99
C HIS A 155 -8.66 14.90 2.29
N PHE A 156 -9.27 15.42 3.36
CA PHE A 156 -8.61 15.52 4.66
C PHE A 156 -8.18 14.15 5.23
N LEU A 157 -9.04 13.13 5.15
CA LEU A 157 -8.69 11.76 5.55
C LEU A 157 -7.54 11.20 4.71
N GLY A 158 -7.51 11.51 3.42
CA GLY A 158 -6.41 11.18 2.51
C GLY A 158 -5.10 11.86 2.93
N ASP A 159 -5.14 13.15 3.28
CA ASP A 159 -3.95 13.90 3.71
C ASP A 159 -3.32 13.32 4.97
N ILE A 160 -4.13 12.91 5.96
CA ILE A 160 -3.61 12.31 7.21
C ILE A 160 -3.31 10.81 7.11
N SER A 161 -3.61 10.16 5.98
CA SER A 161 -3.57 8.69 5.83
C SER A 161 -2.17 8.11 6.05
N TYR A 162 -1.12 8.83 5.64
CA TYR A 162 0.26 8.39 5.84
C TYR A 162 0.63 8.39 7.33
N SER A 163 0.33 9.48 8.03
CA SER A 163 0.50 9.58 9.47
C SER A 163 -0.32 8.53 10.22
N LEU A 164 -1.57 8.29 9.82
CA LEU A 164 -2.42 7.24 10.38
C LEU A 164 -1.81 5.84 10.19
N TYR A 165 -1.29 5.54 9.00
CA TYR A 165 -0.62 4.27 8.72
C TYR A 165 0.58 4.02 9.64
N LEU A 166 1.33 5.06 10.01
CA LEU A 166 2.46 4.90 10.93
C LEU A 166 2.03 4.76 12.39
N THR A 167 1.01 5.51 12.82
CA THR A 167 0.64 5.58 14.23
C THR A 167 -0.32 4.49 14.67
N HIS A 168 -1.25 4.05 13.81
CA HIS A 168 -2.29 3.09 14.22
C HIS A 168 -1.71 1.76 14.73
N ALA A 169 -0.64 1.24 14.10
CA ALA A 169 -0.01 -0.01 14.51
C ALA A 169 0.59 0.09 15.92
N ILE A 170 1.22 1.24 16.24
CA ILE A 170 1.77 1.51 17.57
C ILE A 170 0.66 1.59 18.61
N ILE A 171 -0.46 2.24 18.26
CA ILE A 171 -1.61 2.39 19.17
C ILE A 171 -2.24 1.03 19.47
N ILE A 172 -2.42 0.19 18.44
CA ILE A 172 -2.93 -1.17 18.59
C ILE A 172 -2.01 -1.99 19.50
N ASP A 173 -0.69 -1.96 19.26
CA ASP A 173 0.29 -2.68 20.08
C ASP A 173 0.30 -2.20 21.54
N MET A 174 0.29 -0.88 21.76
CA MET A 174 0.17 -0.30 23.11
C MET A 174 -1.13 -0.74 23.80
N PHE A 175 -2.25 -0.78 23.07
CA PHE A 175 -3.51 -1.21 23.65
C PHE A 175 -3.48 -2.68 24.07
N TYR A 176 -2.88 -3.56 23.26
CA TYR A 176 -2.71 -4.97 23.62
C TYR A 176 -1.79 -5.15 24.83
N LYS A 177 -0.70 -4.38 24.91
CA LYS A 177 0.28 -4.47 26.00
C LYS A 177 -0.24 -3.94 27.33
N TYR A 178 -1.01 -2.85 27.32
CA TYR A 178 -1.52 -2.17 28.52
C TYR A 178 -3.03 -2.41 28.73
N ASN A 179 -3.55 -3.52 28.22
CA ASN A 179 -4.99 -3.86 28.23
C ASN A 179 -5.64 -3.71 29.63
N ALA A 180 -4.91 -4.09 30.69
CA ALA A 180 -5.38 -4.00 32.07
C ALA A 180 -5.60 -2.56 32.56
N GLU A 181 -4.82 -1.59 32.07
CA GLU A 181 -4.97 -0.16 32.42
C GLU A 181 -6.04 0.52 31.56
N PHE A 182 -6.23 0.06 30.33
CA PHE A 182 -7.26 0.56 29.41
C PHE A 182 -8.62 -0.14 29.57
N SER A 183 -8.85 -0.84 30.68
CA SER A 183 -10.06 -1.61 30.98
C SER A 183 -11.34 -0.78 31.16
N ILE A 184 -11.29 0.54 30.93
CA ILE A 184 -12.40 1.50 31.10
C ILE A 184 -13.66 1.06 30.33
N PHE A 185 -13.51 0.24 29.29
CA PHE A 185 -14.63 -0.22 28.45
C PHE A 185 -15.10 -1.66 28.67
N GLY A 186 -14.48 -2.46 29.55
CA GLY A 186 -14.95 -3.81 29.89
C GLY A 186 -14.96 -4.81 28.72
N LYS A 187 -14.17 -5.89 28.84
CA LYS A 187 -13.90 -6.94 27.84
C LYS A 187 -13.29 -6.41 26.51
N PRO A 188 -12.21 -7.03 26.01
CA PRO A 188 -11.45 -6.55 24.84
C PRO A 188 -12.15 -6.79 23.48
N HIS A 189 -13.47 -6.98 23.46
CA HIS A 189 -14.21 -7.38 22.28
C HIS A 189 -15.50 -6.56 22.14
N GLY A 190 -15.58 -5.74 21.10
CA GLY A 190 -16.80 -4.97 20.80
C GLY A 190 -16.57 -3.79 19.87
N ILE A 191 -17.67 -3.25 19.35
CA ILE A 191 -17.70 -2.06 18.48
C ILE A 191 -17.17 -0.82 19.22
N SER A 192 -17.45 -0.71 20.52
CA SER A 192 -16.93 0.35 21.39
C SER A 192 -15.40 0.38 21.39
N HIS A 193 -14.77 -0.80 21.44
CA HIS A 193 -13.33 -0.93 21.44
C HIS A 193 -12.71 -0.48 20.11
N VAL A 194 -13.29 -0.91 18.98
CA VAL A 194 -12.87 -0.49 17.64
C VAL A 194 -13.03 1.02 17.46
N ALA A 195 -14.17 1.58 17.87
CA ALA A 195 -14.43 3.01 17.79
C ALA A 195 -13.41 3.82 18.60
N TYR A 196 -13.07 3.36 19.81
CA TYR A 196 -12.06 4.01 20.65
C TYR A 196 -10.67 4.02 19.99
N ILE A 197 -10.18 2.86 19.53
CA ILE A 197 -8.89 2.78 18.83
C ILE A 197 -8.90 3.68 17.59
N LEU A 198 -9.99 3.68 16.82
CA LEU A 198 -10.12 4.48 15.61
C LEU A 198 -10.06 5.98 15.91
N ILE A 199 -10.80 6.46 16.91
CA ILE A 199 -10.79 7.87 17.32
C ILE A 199 -9.40 8.29 17.80
N LEU A 200 -8.78 7.47 18.66
CA LEU A 200 -7.45 7.73 19.18
C LEU A 200 -6.40 7.75 18.06
N SER A 201 -6.51 6.82 17.11
CA SER A 201 -5.62 6.74 15.95
C SER A 201 -5.76 7.94 15.03
N LEU A 202 -6.99 8.38 14.73
CA LEU A 202 -7.23 9.58 13.94
C LEU A 202 -6.71 10.85 14.64
N PHE A 203 -6.89 10.94 15.95
CA PHE A 203 -6.41 12.07 16.74
C PHE A 203 -4.87 12.16 16.73
N LEU A 204 -4.19 11.04 17.02
CA LEU A 204 -2.72 10.99 16.99
C LEU A 204 -2.18 11.16 15.57
N ALA A 205 -2.81 10.58 14.57
CA ALA A 205 -2.45 10.78 13.16
C ALA A 205 -2.50 12.26 12.77
N TYR A 206 -3.53 12.99 13.21
CA TYR A 206 -3.63 14.42 12.95
C TYR A 206 -2.52 15.23 13.63
N ILE A 207 -2.16 14.90 14.88
CA ILE A 207 -1.04 15.55 15.58
C ILE A 207 0.26 15.32 14.83
N VAL A 208 0.57 14.06 14.49
CA VAL A 208 1.77 13.68 13.75
C VAL A 208 1.81 14.35 12.37
N TYR A 209 0.69 14.38 11.66
CA TYR A 209 0.57 15.06 10.37
C TYR A 209 0.93 16.54 10.48
N ARG A 210 0.40 17.24 11.49
CA ARG A 210 0.60 18.69 11.66
C ARG A 210 1.98 19.05 12.19
N LEU A 211 2.52 18.28 13.14
CA LEU A 211 3.77 18.60 13.84
C LEU A 211 5.01 17.99 13.21
N ILE A 212 4.88 16.87 12.48
CA ILE A 212 6.01 16.15 11.91
C ILE A 212 5.92 16.16 10.39
N GLU A 213 4.83 15.66 9.81
CA GLU A 213 4.75 15.48 8.36
C GLU A 213 4.84 16.81 7.60
N LEU A 214 3.99 17.79 7.94
CA LEU A 214 3.98 19.09 7.25
C LEU A 214 5.30 19.88 7.41
N PRO A 215 5.92 19.99 8.60
CA PRO A 215 7.21 20.67 8.73
C PRO A 215 8.33 20.01 7.93
N PHE A 216 8.41 18.67 7.95
CA PHE A 216 9.46 17.96 7.21
C PHE A 216 9.28 18.07 5.69
N ILE A 217 8.04 18.08 5.19
CA ILE A 217 7.75 18.36 3.77
C ILE A 217 8.21 19.77 3.40
N LYS A 218 7.96 20.77 4.25
CA LYS A 218 8.39 22.16 4.01
C LYS A 218 9.92 22.27 3.98
N ILE A 219 10.62 21.62 4.93
CA ILE A 219 12.08 21.57 4.97
C ILE A 219 12.62 20.91 3.69
N GLY A 220 12.04 19.79 3.25
CA GLY A 220 12.45 19.11 2.02
C GLY A 220 12.29 19.98 0.77
N LYS A 221 11.18 20.71 0.66
CA LYS A 221 10.97 21.67 -0.45
C LYS A 221 11.97 22.82 -0.43
N LEU A 222 12.29 23.35 0.76
CA LEU A 222 13.29 24.40 0.95
C LEU A 222 14.66 23.92 0.48
N ILE A 223 15.10 22.74 0.93
CA ILE A 223 16.38 22.15 0.53
C ILE A 223 16.43 21.95 -0.99
N ASN A 224 15.38 21.40 -1.60
CA ASN A 224 15.33 21.20 -3.05
C ASN A 224 15.44 22.52 -3.83
N SER A 225 14.78 23.58 -3.35
CA SER A 225 14.87 24.92 -3.97
C SER A 225 16.27 25.55 -3.87
N PHE A 226 17.07 25.14 -2.89
CA PHE A 226 18.46 25.59 -2.74
C PHE A 226 19.40 24.89 -3.73
N PHE A 227 19.19 23.61 -4.02
CA PHE A 227 20.00 22.82 -4.96
C PHE A 227 19.67 23.08 -6.45
N THR A 228 18.50 23.64 -6.75
CA THR A 228 18.06 23.94 -8.13
C THR A 228 18.28 25.41 -8.53
N ARG A 229 18.90 26.20 -7.67
CA ARG A 229 19.49 27.50 -7.98
C ARG A 229 20.97 27.33 -8.36
#